data_AF-A0A3E0R255-F1
#
_entry.id   AF-A0A3E0R255-F1
#
_cell.length_a   1.000
_cell.length_b   1.000
_cell.length_c   1.000
_cell.angle_alpha   90.00
_cell.angle_beta   90.00
_cell.angle_gamma   90.00
#
_symmetry.space_group_name_H-M   'P 1'
#
loop_
_entity.id
_entity.type
_entity.pdbx_description
1 polymer ?
#
loop_
_entity_poly.entity_id
_entity_poly.type
_entity_poly.pdbx_seq_one_letter_code
_entity_poly.pdbx_strand_id
1 'polypeptide(L)'
;MDKELQKKLNTLYTDILNGFSIRKTQNLGQFYIKHFNPYDAGEMDFEREQYLQQAISKGLPTEKENLDAAIKEGFWDKDRENSIYGLEKTIMNMKATKNKLQLRSQKTNFQKKIDKKENALNELLFDRHEVVGYTAETFANKKANEYYIYKALKKDSSLNSQFFDEEEYDELHDSDLQELMAVYTSFTADFSQKNLKKIALGNSFLNLFHLCSDQVTELFGVPVVKLTFFQAEIFGTAKYFKSILNEAKHKPTDEIYQDPELLLDWMESNSGGKADIEGKMEEKAGVSYVGATKEDLKDLGVDENNTISFSKEAAKKGGSLDMKDIMKMHGYQV
;
A
#
# COMPACT_ATOMS: atom_id res chain seq x y z
N MET A 1 -15.50 7.94 13.37
CA MET A 1 -14.22 8.62 13.09
C MET A 1 -13.87 9.72 14.11
N ASP A 2 -12.61 9.74 14.56
CA ASP A 2 -12.02 10.84 15.35
C ASP A 2 -12.00 12.16 14.55
N LYS A 3 -12.46 13.25 15.17
CA LYS A 3 -12.54 14.58 14.52
C LYS A 3 -11.17 15.06 14.04
N GLU A 4 -10.11 14.71 14.76
CA GLU A 4 -8.75 15.10 14.40
C GLU A 4 -8.25 14.38 13.15
N LEU A 5 -8.49 13.06 13.07
CA LEU A 5 -8.21 12.27 11.87
C LEU A 5 -8.97 12.79 10.64
N GLN A 6 -10.26 13.10 10.77
CA GLN A 6 -11.05 13.63 9.66
C GLN A 6 -10.51 14.98 9.16
N LYS A 7 -10.14 15.87 10.08
CA LYS A 7 -9.51 17.15 9.74
C LYS A 7 -8.20 16.93 8.98
N LYS A 8 -7.36 16.00 9.44
CA LYS A 8 -6.10 15.64 8.77
C LYS A 8 -6.35 15.15 7.34
N LEU A 9 -7.27 14.20 7.14
CA LEU A 9 -7.59 13.68 5.81
C LEU A 9 -8.12 14.77 4.87
N ASN A 10 -8.93 15.72 5.36
CA ASN A 10 -9.40 16.84 4.56
C ASN A 10 -8.27 17.80 4.14
N THR A 11 -7.31 18.07 5.02
CA THR A 11 -6.13 18.86 4.68
C THR A 11 -5.30 18.17 3.60
N LEU A 12 -5.02 16.88 3.77
CA LEU A 12 -4.28 16.10 2.77
C LEU A 12 -5.03 16.02 1.44
N TYR A 13 -6.35 15.87 1.47
CA TYR A 13 -7.16 15.91 0.26
C TYR A 13 -7.03 17.26 -0.47
N THR A 14 -7.04 18.37 0.26
CA THR A 14 -6.85 19.71 -0.31
C THR A 14 -5.49 19.84 -0.98
N ASP A 15 -4.43 19.33 -0.35
CA ASP A 15 -3.10 19.29 -0.94
C ASP A 15 -3.08 18.49 -2.25
N ILE A 16 -3.77 17.33 -2.32
CA ILE A 16 -3.86 16.51 -3.55
C ILE A 16 -4.56 17.27 -4.67
N LEU A 17 -5.64 18.00 -4.37
CA LEU A 17 -6.34 18.83 -5.36
C LEU A 17 -5.41 19.92 -5.92
N ASN A 18 -4.60 20.53 -5.07
CA ASN A 18 -3.65 21.57 -5.46
C ASN A 18 -2.43 21.03 -6.23
N GLY A 19 -2.09 19.75 -6.04
CA GLY A 19 -0.87 19.14 -6.60
C GLY A 19 0.41 19.55 -5.84
N PHE A 20 0.26 20.09 -4.63
CA PHE A 20 1.37 20.43 -3.74
C PHE A 20 0.91 20.48 -2.28
N SER A 21 1.88 20.40 -1.37
CA SER A 21 1.68 20.57 0.07
C SER A 21 2.42 21.79 0.60
N ILE A 22 1.77 22.59 1.45
CA ILE A 22 2.43 23.72 2.10
C ILE A 22 3.12 23.23 3.38
N ARG A 23 4.38 23.63 3.57
CA ARG A 23 5.11 23.41 4.83
C ARG A 23 5.75 24.72 5.25
N LYS A 24 5.90 24.87 6.57
CA LYS A 24 6.55 26.02 7.17
C LYS A 24 7.43 25.55 8.30
N THR A 25 8.69 25.98 8.28
CA THR A 25 9.61 25.76 9.37
C THR A 25 10.08 27.09 9.96
N GLN A 26 10.73 27.03 11.12
CA GLN A 26 11.24 28.23 11.77
C GLN A 26 12.47 28.78 11.04
N ASN A 27 13.36 27.90 10.57
CA ASN A 27 14.63 28.31 9.95
C ASN A 27 14.49 28.62 8.46
N LEU A 28 13.70 27.83 7.73
CA LEU A 28 13.56 27.95 6.28
C LEU A 28 12.34 28.77 5.86
N GLY A 29 11.43 29.06 6.78
CA GLY A 29 10.19 29.74 6.44
C GLY A 29 9.22 28.84 5.68
N GLN A 30 8.39 29.44 4.82
CA GLN A 30 7.33 28.71 4.10
C GLN A 30 7.80 28.28 2.72
N PHE A 31 7.51 27.02 2.38
CA PHE A 31 7.77 26.45 1.06
C PHE A 31 6.68 25.47 0.66
N TYR A 32 6.72 25.06 -0.61
CA TYR A 32 5.73 24.22 -1.24
C TYR A 32 6.40 22.93 -1.70
N ILE A 33 5.88 21.78 -1.29
CA ILE A 33 6.33 20.47 -1.74
C ILE A 33 5.47 20.07 -2.93
N LYS A 34 6.03 20.10 -4.13
CA LYS A 34 5.38 19.64 -5.36
C LYS A 34 5.06 18.15 -5.25
N HIS A 35 3.84 17.77 -5.63
CA HIS A 35 3.50 16.35 -5.79
C HIS A 35 3.93 15.91 -7.19
N PHE A 36 4.78 14.91 -7.28
CA PHE A 36 5.35 14.48 -8.55
C PHE A 36 4.36 13.79 -9.47
N ASN A 37 4.62 13.92 -10.76
CA ASN A 37 3.92 13.27 -11.86
C ASN A 37 4.89 12.38 -12.68
N PRO A 38 4.42 11.69 -13.74
CA PRO A 38 5.28 10.83 -14.54
C PRO A 38 6.46 11.54 -15.24
N TYR A 39 6.32 12.81 -15.61
CA TYR A 39 7.42 13.58 -16.21
C TYR A 39 8.52 13.85 -15.19
N ASP A 40 8.13 14.21 -13.96
CA ASP A 40 9.07 14.41 -12.87
C ASP A 40 9.85 13.13 -12.59
N ALA A 41 9.17 11.97 -12.53
CA ALA A 41 9.82 10.68 -12.34
C ALA A 41 10.78 10.31 -13.48
N GLY A 42 10.44 10.65 -14.73
CA GLY A 42 11.34 10.43 -15.87
C GLY A 42 12.61 11.29 -15.83
N GLU A 43 12.49 12.58 -15.45
CA GLU A 43 13.64 13.47 -15.22
C GLU A 43 14.54 12.91 -14.09
N MET A 44 13.91 12.48 -13.02
CA MET A 44 14.55 11.88 -11.86
C MET A 44 15.34 10.59 -12.17
N ASP A 45 14.75 9.68 -12.94
CA ASP A 45 15.41 8.45 -13.38
C ASP A 45 16.61 8.75 -14.28
N PHE A 46 16.51 9.78 -15.13
CA PHE A 46 17.60 10.24 -15.97
C PHE A 46 18.78 10.76 -15.12
N GLU A 47 18.52 11.60 -14.12
CA GLU A 47 19.55 12.15 -13.24
C GLU A 47 20.20 11.09 -12.36
N ARG A 48 19.42 10.12 -11.84
CA ARG A 48 19.97 8.96 -11.13
C ARG A 48 20.96 8.19 -11.99
N GLU A 49 20.65 8.01 -13.27
CA GLU A 49 21.56 7.35 -14.21
C GLU A 49 22.84 8.17 -14.45
N GLN A 50 22.74 9.50 -14.53
CA GLN A 50 23.93 10.36 -14.61
C GLN A 50 24.84 10.18 -13.38
N TYR A 51 24.28 10.18 -12.16
CA TYR A 51 25.05 9.95 -10.94
C TYR A 51 25.70 8.56 -10.91
N LEU A 52 25.00 7.54 -11.43
CA LEU A 52 25.54 6.18 -11.53
C LEU A 52 26.77 6.14 -12.47
N GLN A 53 26.64 6.69 -13.67
CA GLN A 53 27.76 6.75 -14.63
C GLN A 53 28.93 7.58 -14.09
N GLN A 54 28.64 8.66 -13.37
CA GLN A 54 29.66 9.47 -12.72
C GLN A 54 30.40 8.67 -11.63
N ALA A 55 29.69 7.89 -10.81
CA ALA A 55 30.29 7.07 -9.77
C ALA A 55 31.19 5.97 -10.35
N ILE A 56 30.71 5.29 -11.38
CA ILE A 56 31.47 4.25 -12.10
C ILE A 56 32.72 4.85 -12.74
N SER A 57 32.62 6.00 -13.42
CA SER A 57 33.78 6.65 -14.05
C SER A 57 34.83 7.15 -13.04
N LYS A 58 34.42 7.41 -11.79
CA LYS A 58 35.31 7.72 -10.66
C LYS A 58 35.87 6.47 -9.97
N GLY A 59 35.57 5.27 -10.46
CA GLY A 59 36.12 4.00 -9.98
C GLY A 59 35.35 3.38 -8.81
N LEU A 60 34.13 3.85 -8.50
CA LEU A 60 33.29 3.19 -7.50
C LEU A 60 32.70 1.91 -8.12
N PRO A 61 32.86 0.74 -7.49
CA PRO A 61 32.39 -0.53 -8.04
C PRO A 61 30.87 -0.61 -8.02
N THR A 62 30.32 -1.34 -8.98
CA THR A 62 28.90 -1.71 -9.00
C THR A 62 28.59 -2.75 -7.93
N GLU A 63 27.32 -2.82 -7.56
CA GLU A 63 26.80 -3.82 -6.63
C GLU A 63 27.09 -5.24 -7.11
N LYS A 64 26.97 -5.44 -8.43
CA LYS A 64 27.29 -6.70 -9.08
C LYS A 64 28.78 -7.05 -8.94
N GLU A 65 29.68 -6.10 -9.18
CA GLU A 65 31.12 -6.34 -9.07
C GLU A 65 31.52 -6.68 -7.62
N ASN A 66 31.01 -5.94 -6.64
CA ASN A 66 31.26 -6.23 -5.22
C ASN A 66 30.68 -7.59 -4.82
N LEU A 67 29.48 -7.94 -5.27
CA LEU A 67 28.87 -9.24 -5.00
C LEU A 67 29.68 -10.39 -5.64
N ASP A 68 30.10 -10.24 -6.89
CA ASP A 68 30.93 -11.23 -7.59
C ASP A 68 32.28 -11.42 -6.88
N ALA A 69 32.89 -10.34 -6.39
CA ALA A 69 34.12 -10.40 -5.60
C ALA A 69 33.89 -11.10 -4.25
N ALA A 70 32.83 -10.74 -3.52
CA ALA A 70 32.49 -11.36 -2.25
C ALA A 70 32.23 -12.87 -2.36
N ILE A 71 31.56 -13.30 -3.44
CA ILE A 71 31.36 -14.73 -3.74
C ILE A 71 32.68 -15.43 -4.03
N LYS A 72 33.57 -14.79 -4.82
CA LYS A 72 34.88 -15.34 -5.17
C LYS A 72 35.79 -15.49 -3.95
N GLU A 73 35.74 -14.54 -3.03
CA GLU A 73 36.55 -14.50 -1.80
C GLU A 73 35.95 -15.35 -0.66
N GLY A 74 34.72 -15.85 -0.84
CA GLY A 74 34.04 -16.72 0.12
C GLY A 74 33.38 -15.98 1.29
N PHE A 75 33.24 -14.65 1.20
CA PHE A 75 32.46 -13.84 2.15
C PHE A 75 30.95 -13.93 1.90
N TRP A 76 30.58 -14.33 0.68
CA TRP A 76 29.21 -14.61 0.28
C TRP A 76 29.12 -15.91 -0.51
N ASP A 77 27.91 -16.43 -0.71
CA ASP A 77 27.69 -17.62 -1.52
C ASP A 77 26.40 -17.51 -2.35
N LYS A 78 26.34 -18.33 -3.41
CA LYS A 78 25.20 -18.33 -4.34
C LYS A 78 23.93 -18.90 -3.70
N ASP A 79 24.04 -19.74 -2.67
CA ASP A 79 22.86 -20.33 -2.02
C ASP A 79 22.11 -19.28 -1.19
N ARG A 80 22.83 -18.33 -0.59
CA ARG A 80 22.25 -17.15 0.07
C ARG A 80 21.54 -16.24 -0.92
N GLU A 81 22.12 -15.96 -2.09
CA GLU A 81 21.42 -15.22 -3.16
C GLU A 81 20.16 -15.94 -3.65
N ASN A 82 20.25 -17.25 -3.89
CA ASN A 82 19.10 -18.06 -4.28
C ASN A 82 18.02 -18.06 -3.19
N SER A 83 18.42 -18.01 -1.91
CA SER A 83 17.50 -17.94 -0.77
C SER A 83 16.77 -16.61 -0.71
N ILE A 84 17.44 -15.48 -0.99
CA ILE A 84 16.81 -14.16 -1.11
C ILE A 84 15.75 -14.19 -2.20
N TYR A 85 16.11 -14.59 -3.42
CA TYR A 85 15.17 -14.70 -4.54
C TYR A 85 13.98 -15.62 -4.23
N GLY A 86 14.25 -16.77 -3.61
CA GLY A 86 13.23 -17.74 -3.20
C GLY A 86 12.27 -17.16 -2.16
N LEU A 87 12.79 -16.43 -1.17
CA LEU A 87 11.99 -15.78 -0.13
C LEU A 87 11.12 -14.67 -0.70
N GLU A 88 11.66 -13.79 -1.56
CA GLU A 88 10.90 -12.72 -2.22
C GLU A 88 9.72 -13.28 -3.01
N LYS A 89 9.98 -14.29 -3.84
CA LYS A 89 8.93 -14.97 -4.63
C LYS A 89 7.89 -15.64 -3.72
N THR A 90 8.33 -16.24 -2.62
CA THR A 90 7.43 -16.87 -1.63
C THR A 90 6.54 -15.82 -0.97
N ILE A 91 7.11 -14.70 -0.51
CA ILE A 91 6.39 -13.59 0.11
C ILE A 91 5.37 -13.00 -0.87
N MET A 92 5.76 -12.77 -2.11
CA MET A 92 4.86 -12.28 -3.17
C MET A 92 3.66 -13.21 -3.36
N ASN A 93 3.90 -14.51 -3.50
CA ASN A 93 2.84 -15.52 -3.64
C ASN A 93 1.95 -15.60 -2.40
N MET A 94 2.53 -15.49 -1.19
CA MET A 94 1.77 -15.49 0.06
C MET A 94 0.90 -14.24 0.20
N LYS A 95 1.39 -13.06 -0.19
CA LYS A 95 0.59 -11.81 -0.26
C LYS A 95 -0.58 -11.96 -1.24
N ALA A 96 -0.32 -12.50 -2.43
CA ALA A 96 -1.37 -12.77 -3.42
C ALA A 96 -2.41 -13.78 -2.90
N THR A 97 -1.97 -14.82 -2.19
CA THR A 97 -2.87 -15.82 -1.57
C THR A 97 -3.69 -15.19 -0.45
N LYS A 98 -3.05 -14.41 0.43
CA LYS A 98 -3.72 -13.69 1.53
C LYS A 98 -4.85 -12.81 1.01
N ASN A 99 -4.62 -12.10 -0.09
CA ASN A 99 -5.63 -11.22 -0.71
C ASN A 99 -6.86 -11.99 -1.24
N LYS A 100 -6.75 -13.30 -1.49
CA LYS A 100 -7.86 -14.15 -1.93
C LYS A 100 -8.64 -14.79 -0.77
N LEU A 101 -8.12 -14.74 0.46
CA LEU A 101 -8.80 -15.31 1.63
C LEU A 101 -10.00 -14.42 1.98
N GLN A 102 -11.13 -15.03 2.34
CA GLN A 102 -12.34 -14.29 2.72
C GLN A 102 -12.39 -14.02 4.24
N LEU A 103 -11.91 -14.97 5.05
CA LEU A 103 -12.00 -14.89 6.50
C LEU A 103 -10.87 -14.05 7.08
N ARG A 104 -11.21 -13.10 7.96
CA ARG A 104 -10.26 -12.21 8.63
C ARG A 104 -9.26 -13.01 9.47
N SER A 105 -9.71 -14.01 10.21
CA SER A 105 -8.84 -14.90 11.00
C SER A 105 -7.77 -15.59 10.14
N GLN A 106 -8.15 -16.03 8.94
CA GLN A 106 -7.23 -16.64 7.97
C GLN A 106 -6.25 -15.62 7.41
N LYS A 107 -6.72 -14.41 7.03
CA LYS A 107 -5.87 -13.29 6.61
C LYS A 107 -4.84 -12.93 7.69
N THR A 108 -5.26 -12.87 8.95
CA THR A 108 -4.38 -12.57 10.10
C THR A 108 -3.34 -13.66 10.32
N ASN A 109 -3.72 -14.94 10.24
CA ASN A 109 -2.77 -16.05 10.37
C ASN A 109 -1.76 -16.06 9.21
N PHE A 110 -2.22 -15.82 7.98
CA PHE A 110 -1.33 -15.66 6.83
C PHE A 110 -0.38 -14.48 6.98
N GLN A 111 -0.85 -13.34 7.49
CA GLN A 111 0.01 -12.18 7.75
C GLN A 111 1.14 -12.54 8.71
N LYS A 112 0.85 -13.21 9.83
CA LYS A 112 1.91 -13.66 10.77
C LYS A 112 2.96 -14.55 10.10
N LYS A 113 2.59 -15.35 9.10
CA LYS A 113 3.54 -16.17 8.33
C LYS A 113 4.35 -15.33 7.34
N ILE A 114 3.73 -14.33 6.72
CA ILE A 114 4.39 -13.36 5.84
C ILE A 114 5.42 -12.57 6.66
N ASP A 115 5.04 -12.02 7.81
CA ASP A 115 5.91 -11.23 8.68
C ASP A 115 7.18 -12.02 9.07
N LYS A 116 7.02 -13.30 9.42
CA LYS A 116 8.16 -14.17 9.73
C LYS A 116 9.11 -14.36 8.54
N LYS A 117 8.58 -14.45 7.33
CA LYS A 117 9.38 -14.60 6.11
C LYS A 117 10.04 -13.28 5.71
N GLU A 118 9.33 -12.16 5.88
CA GLU A 118 9.88 -10.82 5.67
C GLU A 118 11.02 -10.53 6.64
N ASN A 119 10.88 -10.90 7.92
CA ASN A 119 11.98 -10.76 8.89
C ASN A 119 13.22 -11.58 8.48
N ALA A 120 13.04 -12.84 8.09
CA ALA A 120 14.15 -13.68 7.62
C ALA A 120 14.81 -13.13 6.33
N LEU A 121 14.01 -12.56 5.42
CA LEU A 121 14.52 -11.88 4.24
C LEU A 121 15.31 -10.62 4.62
N ASN A 122 14.81 -9.81 5.55
CA ASN A 122 15.47 -8.60 6.01
C ASN A 122 16.83 -8.89 6.67
N GLU A 123 16.92 -9.97 7.46
CA GLU A 123 18.20 -10.43 8.03
C GLU A 123 19.20 -10.78 6.92
N LEU A 124 18.79 -11.55 5.90
CA LEU A 124 19.66 -11.89 4.77
C LEU A 124 20.05 -10.68 3.92
N LEU A 125 19.13 -9.74 3.69
CA LEU A 125 19.39 -8.52 2.95
C LEU A 125 20.34 -7.58 3.73
N PHE A 126 20.23 -7.55 5.05
CA PHE A 126 21.17 -6.82 5.91
C PHE A 126 22.58 -7.41 5.80
N ASP A 127 22.72 -8.73 5.95
CA ASP A 127 24.02 -9.38 5.77
C ASP A 127 24.59 -9.14 4.36
N ARG A 128 23.72 -9.19 3.35
CA ARG A 128 24.11 -8.92 1.95
C ARG A 128 24.62 -7.50 1.80
N HIS A 129 23.94 -6.54 2.40
CA HIS A 129 24.34 -5.14 2.37
C HIS A 129 25.72 -4.93 3.04
N GLU A 130 25.95 -5.55 4.20
CA GLU A 130 27.25 -5.47 4.90
C GLU A 130 28.40 -6.04 4.06
N VAL A 131 28.15 -7.14 3.34
CA VAL A 131 29.17 -7.79 2.50
C VAL A 131 29.42 -7.04 1.20
N VAL A 132 28.37 -6.55 0.55
CA VAL A 132 28.48 -5.78 -0.69
C VAL A 132 29.02 -4.37 -0.44
N GLY A 133 28.71 -3.78 0.70
CA GLY A 133 29.20 -2.47 1.12
C GLY A 133 28.72 -1.32 0.24
N TYR A 134 29.58 -0.31 0.11
CA TYR A 134 29.28 0.93 -0.63
C TYR A 134 29.56 0.79 -2.12
N THR A 135 28.55 1.06 -2.94
CA THR A 135 28.55 0.83 -4.39
C THR A 135 28.13 2.07 -5.17
N ALA A 136 28.38 2.06 -6.48
CA ALA A 136 27.91 3.07 -7.43
C ALA A 136 26.39 3.29 -7.34
N GLU A 137 25.61 2.23 -7.19
CA GLU A 137 24.16 2.27 -7.04
C GLU A 137 23.76 2.93 -5.71
N THR A 138 24.39 2.58 -4.59
CA THR A 138 24.08 3.21 -3.30
C THR A 138 24.41 4.71 -3.30
N PHE A 139 25.51 5.13 -3.92
CA PHE A 139 25.84 6.54 -4.12
C PHE A 139 24.80 7.23 -5.01
N ALA A 140 24.48 6.64 -6.17
CA ALA A 140 23.54 7.22 -7.12
C ALA A 140 22.15 7.36 -6.51
N ASN A 141 21.68 6.37 -5.75
CA ASN A 141 20.40 6.42 -5.04
C ASN A 141 20.40 7.52 -3.98
N LYS A 142 21.49 7.68 -3.22
CA LYS A 142 21.60 8.76 -2.24
C LYS A 142 21.52 10.13 -2.92
N LYS A 143 22.30 10.35 -3.98
CA LYS A 143 22.32 11.62 -4.73
C LYS A 143 21.00 11.91 -5.43
N ALA A 144 20.37 10.89 -6.02
CA ALA A 144 19.03 11.02 -6.58
C ALA A 144 18.01 11.42 -5.50
N ASN A 145 18.02 10.79 -4.32
CA ASN A 145 17.11 11.17 -3.24
C ASN A 145 17.32 12.63 -2.78
N GLU A 146 18.56 13.09 -2.66
CA GLU A 146 18.88 14.49 -2.35
C GLU A 146 18.32 15.44 -3.44
N TYR A 147 18.52 15.08 -4.70
CA TYR A 147 17.99 15.83 -5.85
C TYR A 147 16.47 15.83 -5.91
N TYR A 148 15.81 14.72 -5.53
CA TYR A 148 14.35 14.62 -5.51
C TYR A 148 13.78 15.59 -4.48
N ILE A 149 14.37 15.65 -3.29
CA ILE A 149 13.96 16.61 -2.26
C ILE A 149 14.14 18.03 -2.80
N TYR A 150 15.31 18.37 -3.33
CA TYR A 150 15.58 19.67 -3.93
C TYR A 150 14.52 20.05 -4.98
N LYS A 151 14.23 19.17 -5.95
CA LYS A 151 13.25 19.41 -7.01
C LYS A 151 11.81 19.52 -6.52
N ALA A 152 11.47 18.85 -5.41
CA ALA A 152 10.16 18.94 -4.81
C ALA A 152 9.90 20.32 -4.20
N LEU A 153 10.92 20.99 -3.67
CA LEU A 153 10.77 22.25 -2.95
C LEU A 153 10.59 23.45 -3.91
N LYS A 154 9.46 24.14 -3.79
CA LYS A 154 9.09 25.32 -4.60
C LYS A 154 8.86 26.56 -3.74
N LYS A 155 9.13 27.72 -4.33
CA LYS A 155 8.92 29.04 -3.68
C LYS A 155 7.46 29.36 -3.44
N ASP A 156 6.59 28.95 -4.36
CA ASP A 156 5.20 29.33 -4.38
C ASP A 156 4.29 28.24 -4.98
N SER A 157 2.98 28.49 -4.92
CA SER A 157 1.94 27.60 -5.43
C SER A 157 1.91 27.48 -6.96
N SER A 158 2.65 28.29 -7.71
CA SER A 158 2.76 28.13 -9.17
C SER A 158 3.70 26.98 -9.55
N LEU A 159 4.56 26.56 -8.62
CA LEU A 159 5.52 25.44 -8.77
C LEU A 159 6.58 25.65 -9.86
N ASN A 160 6.69 26.87 -10.39
CA ASN A 160 7.60 27.19 -11.50
C ASN A 160 9.02 27.54 -11.06
N SER A 161 9.22 27.89 -9.79
CA SER A 161 10.52 28.32 -9.26
C SER A 161 10.96 27.44 -8.09
N GLN A 162 12.23 27.04 -8.12
CA GLN A 162 12.84 26.25 -7.04
C GLN A 162 12.96 27.07 -5.77
N PHE A 163 12.75 26.41 -4.63
CA PHE A 163 12.86 27.04 -3.30
C PHE A 163 14.26 27.57 -3.03
N PHE A 164 15.27 26.75 -3.35
CA PHE A 164 16.68 27.12 -3.39
C PHE A 164 17.16 27.13 -4.84
N ASP A 165 18.09 28.00 -5.20
CA ASP A 165 18.94 27.70 -6.37
C ASP A 165 19.96 26.60 -6.06
N GLU A 166 20.72 26.15 -7.05
CA GLU A 166 21.66 25.04 -6.88
C GLU A 166 22.80 25.40 -5.92
N GLU A 167 23.30 26.64 -5.96
CA GLU A 167 24.38 27.12 -5.10
C GLU A 167 23.90 27.24 -3.65
N GLU A 168 22.72 27.84 -3.44
CA GLU A 168 22.05 27.94 -2.14
C GLU A 168 21.81 26.56 -1.51
N TYR A 169 21.43 25.57 -2.32
CA TYR A 169 21.16 24.22 -1.83
C TYR A 169 22.45 23.49 -1.42
N ASP A 170 23.50 23.61 -2.21
CA ASP A 170 24.81 23.01 -1.94
C ASP A 170 25.51 23.63 -0.71
N GLU A 171 25.19 24.90 -0.41
CA GLU A 171 25.70 25.62 0.77
C GLU A 171 24.83 25.46 2.03
N LEU A 172 23.73 24.68 1.97
CA LEU A 172 22.87 24.45 3.14
C LEU A 172 23.65 23.85 4.30
N HIS A 173 23.46 24.41 5.49
CA HIS A 173 24.01 23.85 6.71
C HIS A 173 23.40 22.47 7.02
N ASP A 174 24.19 21.59 7.63
CA ASP A 174 23.75 20.24 8.03
C ASP A 174 22.44 20.26 8.84
N SER A 175 22.24 21.28 9.68
CA SER A 175 21.00 21.46 10.46
C SER A 175 19.78 21.69 9.58
N ASP A 176 19.92 22.48 8.51
CA ASP A 176 18.84 22.80 7.59
C ASP A 176 18.50 21.59 6.71
N LEU A 177 19.52 20.84 6.27
CA LEU A 177 19.34 19.57 5.56
C LEU A 177 18.62 18.53 6.43
N GLN A 178 18.99 18.39 7.70
CA GLN A 178 18.30 17.49 8.63
C GLN A 178 16.84 17.90 8.84
N GLU A 179 16.57 19.20 8.98
CA GLU A 179 15.22 19.71 9.09
C GLU A 179 14.40 19.43 7.82
N LEU A 180 14.96 19.65 6.64
CA LEU A 180 14.32 19.31 5.36
C LEU A 180 14.01 17.82 5.24
N MET A 181 14.96 16.96 5.59
CA MET A 181 14.76 15.51 5.59
C MET A 181 13.63 15.09 6.53
N ALA A 182 13.55 15.68 7.72
CA ALA A 182 12.48 15.41 8.67
C ALA A 182 11.11 15.86 8.14
N VAL A 183 11.03 17.06 7.54
CA VAL A 183 9.80 17.57 6.91
C VAL A 183 9.37 16.68 5.75
N TYR A 184 10.30 16.29 4.88
CA TYR A 184 10.00 15.44 3.73
C TYR A 184 9.56 14.04 4.16
N THR A 185 10.19 13.45 5.18
CA THR A 185 9.79 12.17 5.77
C THR A 185 8.38 12.23 6.37
N SER A 186 8.06 13.32 7.07
CA SER A 186 6.71 13.55 7.59
C SER A 186 5.68 13.70 6.45
N PHE A 187 6.03 14.46 5.41
CA PHE A 187 5.21 14.60 4.21
C PHE A 187 4.93 13.25 3.53
N THR A 188 5.95 12.40 3.31
CA THR A 188 5.72 11.08 2.69
C THR A 188 4.88 10.16 3.57
N ALA A 189 5.04 10.22 4.90
CA ALA A 189 4.21 9.48 5.84
C ALA A 189 2.72 9.93 5.81
N ASP A 190 2.48 11.24 5.65
CA ASP A 190 1.14 11.81 5.50
C ASP A 190 0.42 11.23 4.28
N PHE A 191 1.11 11.08 3.15
CA PHE A 191 0.57 10.50 1.90
C PHE A 191 0.77 8.99 1.79
N SER A 192 0.75 8.28 2.93
CA SER A 192 0.75 6.81 2.92
C SER A 192 -0.43 6.23 2.13
N GLN A 193 -0.24 5.03 1.57
CA GLN A 193 -1.31 4.31 0.86
C GLN A 193 -2.61 4.21 1.68
N LYS A 194 -2.50 3.99 3.00
CA LYS A 194 -3.67 3.93 3.89
C LYS A 194 -4.45 5.24 3.90
N ASN A 195 -3.76 6.38 3.99
CA ASN A 195 -4.41 7.69 3.99
C ASN A 195 -4.99 8.03 2.62
N LEU A 196 -4.27 7.74 1.53
CA LEU A 196 -4.77 7.94 0.16
C LEU A 196 -6.05 7.15 -0.09
N LYS A 197 -6.11 5.88 0.30
CA LYS A 197 -7.33 5.07 0.20
C LYS A 197 -8.48 5.64 1.05
N LYS A 198 -8.21 6.06 2.29
CA LYS A 198 -9.22 6.71 3.14
C LYS A 198 -9.77 8.00 2.52
N ILE A 199 -8.91 8.80 1.89
CA ILE A 199 -9.34 10.00 1.14
C ILE A 199 -10.22 9.60 -0.06
N ALA A 200 -9.79 8.61 -0.85
CA ALA A 200 -10.52 8.13 -2.01
C ALA A 200 -11.91 7.56 -1.69
N LEU A 201 -12.09 7.03 -0.48
CA LEU A 201 -13.34 6.49 0.02
C LEU A 201 -14.14 7.50 0.85
N GLY A 202 -13.59 8.68 1.12
CA GLY A 202 -14.25 9.72 1.90
C GLY A 202 -15.32 10.45 1.08
N ASN A 203 -16.42 10.82 1.74
CA ASN A 203 -17.54 11.54 1.12
C ASN A 203 -17.11 12.80 0.35
N SER A 204 -16.13 13.55 0.86
CA SER A 204 -15.62 14.78 0.22
C SER A 204 -15.10 14.53 -1.20
N PHE A 205 -14.46 13.38 -1.43
CA PHE A 205 -13.94 12.99 -2.73
C PHE A 205 -14.99 12.24 -3.56
N LEU A 206 -15.64 11.23 -2.98
CA LEU A 206 -16.61 10.39 -3.69
C LEU A 206 -17.76 11.21 -4.28
N ASN A 207 -18.23 12.23 -3.58
CA ASN A 207 -19.28 13.10 -4.10
C ASN A 207 -18.85 13.79 -5.40
N LEU A 208 -17.61 14.29 -5.49
CA LEU A 208 -17.09 14.92 -6.69
C LEU A 208 -16.77 13.89 -7.79
N PHE A 209 -16.21 12.74 -7.40
CA PHE A 209 -15.96 11.63 -8.31
C PHE A 209 -17.24 11.13 -9.00
N HIS A 210 -18.36 11.05 -8.28
CA HIS A 210 -19.64 10.67 -8.87
C HIS A 210 -20.22 11.72 -9.82
N LEU A 211 -19.85 13.00 -9.67
CA LEU A 211 -20.27 14.08 -10.55
C LEU A 211 -19.45 14.14 -11.84
N CYS A 212 -18.19 13.69 -11.83
CA CYS A 212 -17.27 13.81 -12.97
C CYS A 212 -17.37 12.67 -13.99
N SER A 213 -18.44 11.87 -13.98
CA SER A 213 -18.74 10.80 -14.96
C SER A 213 -17.57 9.85 -15.29
N ASP A 214 -16.77 9.48 -14.28
CA ASP A 214 -15.54 8.68 -14.41
C ASP A 214 -14.44 9.30 -15.32
N GLN A 215 -14.52 10.61 -15.58
CA GLN A 215 -13.52 11.38 -16.33
C GLN A 215 -12.59 12.13 -15.38
N VAL A 216 -11.34 11.68 -15.32
CA VAL A 216 -10.31 12.25 -14.44
C VAL A 216 -9.99 13.71 -14.78
N THR A 217 -10.11 14.09 -16.05
CA THR A 217 -9.87 15.46 -16.54
C THR A 217 -10.92 16.44 -16.04
N GLU A 218 -12.16 15.99 -15.85
CA GLU A 218 -13.24 16.85 -15.31
C GLU A 218 -13.02 17.13 -13.82
N LEU A 219 -12.43 16.18 -13.09
CA LEU A 219 -12.20 16.30 -11.66
C LEU A 219 -10.99 17.19 -11.33
N PHE A 220 -9.86 16.96 -11.99
CA PHE A 220 -8.61 17.66 -11.67
C PHE A 220 -8.27 18.80 -12.66
N GLY A 221 -9.00 18.92 -13.77
CA GLY A 221 -8.77 19.97 -14.77
C GLY A 221 -7.47 19.83 -15.57
N VAL A 222 -6.76 18.70 -15.45
CA VAL A 222 -5.48 18.45 -16.14
C VAL A 222 -5.54 17.17 -16.98
N PRO A 223 -4.77 17.09 -18.09
CA PRO A 223 -4.62 15.84 -18.85
C PRO A 223 -4.09 14.71 -17.97
N VAL A 224 -4.48 13.47 -18.28
CA VAL A 224 -4.08 12.26 -17.52
C VAL A 224 -2.57 12.17 -17.32
N VAL A 225 -1.80 12.50 -18.35
CA VAL A 225 -0.33 12.46 -18.32
C VAL A 225 0.31 13.46 -17.35
N LYS A 226 -0.44 14.49 -16.93
CA LYS A 226 0.01 15.52 -15.97
C LYS A 226 -0.48 15.31 -14.55
N LEU A 227 -1.30 14.28 -14.32
CA LEU A 227 -1.77 13.96 -12.97
C LEU A 227 -0.58 13.64 -12.06
N THR A 228 -0.64 14.14 -10.84
CA THR A 228 0.31 13.71 -9.82
C THR A 228 0.04 12.26 -9.43
N PHE A 229 1.04 11.57 -8.89
CA PHE A 229 0.87 10.19 -8.45
C PHE A 229 -0.24 10.05 -7.41
N PHE A 230 -0.41 11.03 -6.52
CA PHE A 230 -1.48 11.02 -5.52
C PHE A 230 -2.87 11.22 -6.14
N GLN A 231 -3.01 12.12 -7.12
CA GLN A 231 -4.27 12.32 -7.85
C GLN A 231 -4.68 11.05 -8.61
N ALA A 232 -3.72 10.42 -9.30
CA ALA A 232 -3.92 9.16 -10.00
C ALA A 232 -4.32 8.03 -9.05
N GLU A 233 -3.68 7.92 -7.88
CA GLU A 233 -3.94 6.89 -6.88
C GLU A 233 -5.36 7.01 -6.30
N ILE A 234 -5.78 8.22 -5.87
CA ILE A 234 -7.12 8.39 -5.28
C ILE A 234 -8.23 8.16 -6.31
N PHE A 235 -8.02 8.60 -7.56
CA PHE A 235 -8.97 8.38 -8.65
C PHE A 235 -9.07 6.90 -9.03
N GLY A 236 -7.93 6.23 -9.19
CA GLY A 236 -7.85 4.80 -9.47
C GLY A 236 -8.52 3.98 -8.36
N THR A 237 -8.28 4.34 -7.10
CA THR A 237 -8.90 3.69 -5.94
C THR A 237 -10.42 3.85 -5.95
N ALA A 238 -10.95 5.05 -6.19
CA ALA A 238 -12.41 5.25 -6.25
C ALA A 238 -13.05 4.52 -7.44
N LYS A 239 -12.38 4.47 -8.60
CA LYS A 239 -12.84 3.67 -9.75
C LYS A 239 -12.89 2.17 -9.41
N TYR A 240 -11.86 1.67 -8.73
CA TYR A 240 -11.83 0.28 -8.28
C TYR A 240 -12.93 -0.01 -7.25
N PHE A 241 -13.11 0.89 -6.28
CA PHE A 241 -14.19 0.81 -5.30
C PHE A 241 -15.58 0.81 -5.94
N LYS A 242 -15.82 1.67 -6.95
CA LYS A 242 -17.06 1.67 -7.73
C LYS A 242 -17.31 0.32 -8.42
N SER A 243 -16.27 -0.33 -8.95
CA SER A 243 -16.37 -1.68 -9.52
C SER A 243 -16.80 -2.70 -8.47
N ILE A 244 -16.14 -2.69 -7.30
CA ILE A 244 -16.48 -3.59 -6.18
C ILE A 244 -17.93 -3.37 -5.73
N LEU A 245 -18.36 -2.12 -5.57
CA LEU A 245 -19.74 -1.79 -5.17
C LEU A 245 -20.79 -2.32 -6.16
N ASN A 246 -20.48 -2.31 -7.45
CA ASN A 246 -21.37 -2.82 -8.49
C ASN A 246 -21.43 -4.35 -8.51
N GLU A 247 -20.35 -5.02 -8.12
CA GLU A 247 -20.24 -6.49 -8.11
C GLU A 247 -20.63 -7.12 -6.77
N ALA A 248 -20.64 -6.35 -5.68
CA ALA A 248 -20.90 -6.85 -4.34
C ALA A 248 -22.36 -7.32 -4.18
N LYS A 249 -22.51 -8.53 -3.61
CA LYS A 249 -23.83 -9.08 -3.27
C LYS A 249 -24.51 -8.31 -2.14
N HIS A 250 -23.72 -7.82 -1.18
CA HIS A 250 -24.18 -7.05 -0.03
C HIS A 250 -23.51 -5.68 -0.06
N LYS A 251 -24.31 -4.62 -0.15
CA LYS A 251 -23.81 -3.25 -0.11
C LYS A 251 -23.39 -2.87 1.31
N PRO A 252 -22.45 -1.92 1.48
CA PRO A 252 -22.14 -1.38 2.79
C PRO A 252 -23.39 -0.77 3.43
N THR A 253 -23.52 -0.87 4.75
CA THR A 253 -24.57 -0.16 5.49
C THR A 253 -24.27 1.34 5.52
N ASP A 254 -25.27 2.16 5.84
CA ASP A 254 -25.08 3.61 5.97
C ASP A 254 -23.99 3.96 6.98
N GLU A 255 -23.90 3.22 8.08
CA GLU A 255 -22.85 3.40 9.10
C GLU A 255 -21.44 3.15 8.54
N ILE A 256 -21.27 2.14 7.68
CA ILE A 256 -19.99 1.82 7.04
C ILE A 256 -19.66 2.88 5.98
N TYR A 257 -20.65 3.34 5.21
CA TYR A 257 -20.45 4.41 4.21
C TYR A 257 -19.95 5.72 4.81
N GLN A 258 -20.35 6.03 6.04
CA GLN A 258 -19.96 7.29 6.70
C GLN A 258 -18.58 7.22 7.38
N ASP A 259 -17.96 6.05 7.49
CA ASP A 259 -16.64 5.88 8.09
C ASP A 259 -15.63 5.34 7.06
N PRO A 260 -14.68 6.17 6.58
CA PRO A 260 -13.69 5.76 5.58
C PRO A 260 -12.82 4.57 5.98
N GLU A 261 -12.62 4.33 7.28
CA GLU A 261 -11.85 3.18 7.75
C GLU A 261 -12.66 1.88 7.67
N LEU A 262 -13.92 1.91 8.09
CA LEU A 262 -14.83 0.76 7.93
C LEU A 262 -15.10 0.47 6.45
N LEU A 263 -15.23 1.51 5.62
CA LEU A 263 -15.46 1.36 4.19
C LEU A 263 -14.24 0.77 3.48
N LEU A 264 -13.03 1.13 3.92
CA LEU A 264 -11.79 0.52 3.46
C LEU A 264 -11.73 -0.97 3.82
N ASP A 265 -12.01 -1.32 5.07
CA ASP A 265 -12.04 -2.72 5.53
C ASP A 265 -13.08 -3.54 4.75
N TRP A 266 -14.24 -2.95 4.46
CA TRP A 266 -15.27 -3.56 3.63
C TRP A 266 -14.79 -3.76 2.19
N MET A 267 -14.16 -2.74 1.58
CA MET A 267 -13.62 -2.82 0.22
C MET A 267 -12.56 -3.93 0.11
N GLU A 268 -11.64 -4.01 1.08
CA GLU A 268 -10.59 -5.03 1.12
C GLU A 268 -11.11 -6.45 1.43
N SER A 269 -12.32 -6.56 1.96
CA SER A 269 -13.01 -7.83 2.16
C SER A 269 -13.73 -8.30 0.89
N ASN A 270 -14.18 -7.36 0.05
CA ASN A 270 -14.89 -7.64 -1.20
C ASN A 270 -13.99 -7.57 -2.46
N SER A 271 -12.72 -7.20 -2.33
CA SER A 271 -11.71 -7.16 -3.41
C SER A 271 -11.18 -8.54 -3.81
N GLY A 272 -11.48 -9.59 -3.03
CA GLY A 272 -11.14 -10.97 -3.34
C GLY A 272 -11.98 -11.49 -4.50
N GLY A 273 -11.35 -11.72 -5.65
CA GLY A 273 -12.00 -12.22 -6.87
C GLY A 273 -12.91 -13.44 -6.59
N LYS A 274 -14.05 -13.46 -7.28
CA LYS A 274 -15.03 -14.55 -7.26
C LYS A 274 -14.33 -15.91 -7.24
N ALA A 275 -14.43 -16.62 -6.12
CA ALA A 275 -14.51 -18.05 -6.18
C ALA A 275 -16.00 -18.35 -6.43
N ASP A 276 -16.28 -18.90 -7.61
CA ASP A 276 -17.59 -19.47 -7.92
C ASP A 276 -17.97 -20.47 -6.82
N ILE A 277 -18.85 -20.04 -5.93
CA ILE A 277 -19.82 -20.96 -5.34
C ILE A 277 -21.06 -20.86 -6.25
N GLU A 278 -20.90 -21.24 -7.51
CA GLU A 278 -22.02 -21.71 -8.33
C GLU A 278 -22.34 -23.15 -7.90
N GLY A 279 -22.88 -23.28 -6.69
CA GLY A 279 -23.66 -24.43 -6.28
C GLY A 279 -25.08 -23.96 -6.13
N LYS A 280 -25.94 -24.34 -7.08
CA LYS A 280 -27.39 -24.08 -7.11
C LYS A 280 -28.00 -23.79 -5.72
N MET A 281 -28.30 -22.53 -5.44
CA MET A 281 -29.04 -22.14 -4.26
C MET A 281 -30.51 -22.52 -4.46
N GLU A 282 -30.91 -23.68 -3.94
CA GLU A 282 -32.29 -23.87 -3.50
C GLU A 282 -32.47 -23.16 -2.15
N GLU A 283 -33.62 -22.51 -1.93
CA GLU A 283 -34.01 -21.68 -0.76
C GLU A 283 -33.91 -22.38 0.62
N LYS A 284 -33.39 -23.62 0.70
CA LYS A 284 -33.23 -24.40 1.94
C LYS A 284 -31.81 -24.88 2.23
N ALA A 285 -30.81 -24.56 1.41
CA ALA A 285 -29.43 -25.03 1.60
C ALA A 285 -28.61 -24.05 2.47
N GLY A 286 -28.20 -24.50 3.67
CA GLY A 286 -27.31 -23.72 4.54
C GLY A 286 -25.90 -23.56 3.95
N VAL A 287 -25.34 -22.35 4.03
CA VAL A 287 -23.96 -22.05 3.59
C VAL A 287 -22.97 -22.43 4.70
N SER A 288 -21.94 -23.23 4.39
CA SER A 288 -20.89 -23.58 5.36
C SER A 288 -19.67 -22.68 5.22
N TYR A 289 -19.27 -22.05 6.32
CA TYR A 289 -18.06 -21.23 6.42
C TYR A 289 -17.00 -21.99 7.23
N VAL A 290 -16.40 -23.01 6.60
CA VAL A 290 -15.43 -23.90 7.25
C VAL A 290 -14.20 -23.12 7.72
N GLY A 291 -13.97 -23.12 9.04
CA GLY A 291 -12.82 -22.46 9.67
C GLY A 291 -13.02 -20.99 10.04
N ALA A 292 -14.24 -20.45 9.93
CA ALA A 292 -14.59 -19.10 10.38
C ALA A 292 -14.66 -19.00 11.91
N THR A 293 -14.17 -17.89 12.47
CA THR A 293 -14.44 -17.50 13.87
C THR A 293 -15.80 -16.81 13.98
N LYS A 294 -16.28 -16.57 15.21
CA LYS A 294 -17.52 -15.80 15.41
C LYS A 294 -17.39 -14.38 14.87
N GLU A 295 -16.22 -13.79 15.07
CA GLU A 295 -15.89 -12.46 14.55
C GLU A 295 -15.89 -12.47 13.01
N ASP A 296 -15.36 -13.52 12.37
CA ASP A 296 -15.43 -13.64 10.91
C ASP A 296 -16.89 -13.70 10.40
N LEU A 297 -17.76 -14.44 11.09
CA LEU A 297 -19.18 -14.54 10.73
C LEU A 297 -19.92 -13.22 10.90
N LYS A 298 -19.58 -12.47 11.95
CA LYS A 298 -20.08 -11.11 12.18
C LYS A 298 -19.60 -10.14 11.08
N ASP A 299 -18.32 -10.22 10.72
CA ASP A 299 -17.72 -9.41 9.64
C ASP A 299 -18.37 -9.74 8.27
N LEU A 300 -18.87 -10.97 8.09
CA LEU A 300 -19.64 -11.41 6.91
C LEU A 300 -21.15 -11.12 6.99
N GLY A 301 -21.65 -10.53 8.08
CA GLY A 301 -23.07 -10.21 8.26
C GLY A 301 -23.97 -11.43 8.51
N VAL A 302 -23.43 -12.55 9.00
CA VAL A 302 -24.19 -13.75 9.36
C VAL A 302 -24.76 -13.61 10.78
N ASP A 303 -26.06 -13.84 10.94
CA ASP A 303 -26.74 -13.81 12.24
C ASP A 303 -26.29 -14.99 13.13
N GLU A 304 -25.76 -14.69 14.32
CA GLU A 304 -25.32 -15.69 15.29
C GLU A 304 -26.46 -16.63 15.72
N ASN A 305 -27.72 -16.17 15.71
CA ASN A 305 -28.87 -16.96 16.12
C ASN A 305 -29.21 -18.10 15.16
N ASN A 306 -28.85 -17.95 13.88
CA ASN A 306 -29.07 -18.97 12.84
C ASN A 306 -27.78 -19.72 12.46
N THR A 307 -26.72 -19.60 13.28
CA THR A 307 -25.43 -20.23 13.01
C THR A 307 -25.25 -21.53 13.82
N ILE A 308 -24.99 -22.64 13.13
CA ILE A 308 -24.65 -23.92 13.76
C ILE A 308 -23.13 -24.11 13.75
N SER A 309 -22.53 -24.37 14.92
CA SER A 309 -21.09 -24.61 15.05
C SER A 309 -20.76 -26.10 14.93
N PHE A 310 -20.04 -26.49 13.87
CA PHE A 310 -19.56 -27.86 13.66
C PHE A 310 -18.78 -28.41 14.87
N SER A 311 -17.88 -27.61 15.46
CA SER A 311 -17.07 -28.06 16.61
C SER A 311 -17.90 -28.34 17.85
N LYS A 312 -18.95 -27.55 18.10
CA LYS A 312 -19.87 -27.79 19.23
C LYS A 312 -20.73 -29.02 18.98
N GLU A 313 -21.18 -29.23 17.76
CA GLU A 313 -22.04 -30.37 17.42
C GLU A 313 -21.24 -31.68 17.41
N ALA A 314 -19.99 -31.66 16.91
CA ALA A 314 -19.06 -32.77 17.02
C ALA A 314 -18.78 -33.12 18.50
N ALA A 315 -18.59 -32.12 19.37
CA ALA A 315 -18.35 -32.35 20.79
C ALA A 315 -19.54 -33.04 21.49
N LYS A 316 -20.78 -32.69 21.14
CA LYS A 316 -21.99 -33.38 21.66
C LYS A 316 -22.06 -34.85 21.24
N LYS A 317 -21.41 -35.21 20.13
CA LYS A 317 -21.36 -36.57 19.57
C LYS A 317 -20.06 -37.35 19.84
N GLY A 318 -19.24 -36.89 20.79
CA GLY A 318 -18.01 -37.61 21.16
C GLY A 318 -16.80 -37.29 20.27
N GLY A 319 -16.83 -36.15 19.57
CA GLY A 319 -15.66 -35.56 18.90
C GLY A 319 -15.63 -35.72 17.37
N SER A 320 -16.62 -36.38 16.76
CA SER A 320 -16.70 -36.53 15.29
C SER A 320 -18.15 -36.43 14.79
N LEU A 321 -18.31 -36.07 13.52
CA LEU A 321 -19.58 -35.98 12.82
C LEU A 321 -19.53 -36.88 11.60
N ASP A 322 -20.59 -37.67 11.37
CA ASP A 322 -20.70 -38.46 10.15
C ASP A 322 -21.38 -37.66 9.02
N MET A 323 -21.39 -38.23 7.80
CA MET A 323 -21.98 -37.55 6.65
C MET A 323 -23.48 -37.26 6.83
N LYS A 324 -24.22 -38.13 7.54
CA LYS A 324 -25.65 -37.92 7.80
C LYS A 324 -25.87 -36.74 8.73
N ASP A 325 -25.00 -36.55 9.71
CA ASP A 325 -25.03 -35.43 10.64
C ASP A 325 -24.77 -34.10 9.93
N ILE A 326 -23.77 -34.08 9.05
CA ILE A 326 -23.45 -32.91 8.22
C ILE A 326 -24.64 -32.55 7.32
N MET A 327 -25.26 -33.54 6.66
CA MET A 327 -26.42 -33.31 5.81
C MET A 327 -27.63 -32.76 6.58
N LYS A 328 -27.90 -33.26 7.79
CA LYS A 328 -28.95 -32.71 8.67
C LYS A 328 -28.68 -31.26 9.08
N MET A 329 -27.43 -30.92 9.40
CA MET A 329 -27.03 -29.53 9.71
C MET A 329 -27.19 -28.57 8.53
N HIS A 330 -27.11 -29.09 7.30
CA HIS A 330 -27.33 -28.32 6.07
C HIS A 330 -28.80 -28.22 5.64
N GLY A 331 -29.74 -28.73 6.45
CA GLY A 331 -31.18 -28.65 6.20
C GLY A 331 -31.75 -29.78 5.32
N TYR A 332 -30.94 -30.79 4.98
CA TYR A 332 -31.41 -31.97 4.25
C TYR A 332 -32.16 -32.93 5.17
N GLN A 333 -33.30 -33.45 4.73
CA GLN A 333 -33.99 -34.56 5.39
C GLN A 333 -33.22 -35.86 5.11
N VAL A 334 -32.69 -36.49 6.16
CA VAL A 334 -31.90 -37.75 6.10
C VAL A 334 -32.48 -38.81 7.00
#